data_AF-A0A9X0WIP4-F1
#
_entry.id   AF-A0A9X0WIP4-F1
#
_cell.length_a   1.000
_cell.length_b   1.000
_cell.length_c   1.000
_cell.angle_alpha   90.00
_cell.angle_beta   90.00
_cell.angle_gamma   90.00
#
_symmetry.space_group_name_H-M   'P 1'
#
loop_
_entity.id
_entity.type
_entity.pdbx_description
1 polymer ?
#
loop_
_entity_poly.entity_id
_entity_poly.type
_entity_poly.pdbx_seq_one_letter_code
_entity_poly.pdbx_strand_id
1 'polypeptide(L)'
;MRSAARGTSVGYSPLFGFYTFIVFGNTLSADGLLDKRFDYMLSNPPFGVEWKKIEALVRKEHTEQGYAGRFGPGLPRVSDGSLLFLLHLLSKMRPAVDGGSRIGIVLNSSPLFTGGAGSGESEIRRHVLENDLLEAIVALPTDMFYNTGIATYVWILSNRKPAHREGKVQLIDASHFWQKMRKSLGSKRKEMNEEHIALITRLFGDCTEASLALVLDGRGKEIDRRVLMPGDSPPVAPDDGTGRAKVRVVPISRIFRTQDFGYRTITVERPLRDEAGEILIGQKGKQKGKPQPDPKRRDTENVPLGEDIDAYFAREVLPHAPDAWIDESKTKVGYEIPFNRHFYVFEPPRPLDAIDADLARVTDRIKARIEGLTA
;
A
#
# COMPACT_ATOMS: atom_id res chain seq x y z
N MET A 1 -29.99 -16.43 -14.93
CA MET A 1 -30.84 -17.08 -15.94
C MET A 1 -31.45 -16.00 -16.83
N ARG A 2 -30.85 -15.74 -18.00
CA ARG A 2 -31.47 -15.35 -19.27
C ARG A 2 -30.35 -15.07 -20.27
N SER A 3 -30.32 -15.93 -21.29
CA SER A 3 -29.55 -15.82 -22.53
C SER A 3 -30.01 -14.59 -23.32
N ALA A 4 -29.08 -13.79 -23.84
CA ALA A 4 -29.20 -13.13 -25.14
C ALA A 4 -27.91 -12.36 -25.51
N ALA A 5 -27.52 -12.50 -26.79
CA ALA A 5 -26.62 -11.68 -27.59
C ALA A 5 -25.11 -11.66 -27.27
N ARG A 6 -24.38 -12.53 -27.98
CA ARG A 6 -23.05 -12.20 -28.50
C ARG A 6 -23.23 -11.00 -29.45
N GLY A 7 -22.85 -9.81 -29.01
CA GLY A 7 -22.91 -8.61 -29.85
C GLY A 7 -22.07 -7.50 -29.24
N THR A 8 -21.05 -7.06 -29.96
CA THR A 8 -20.42 -5.75 -29.75
C THR A 8 -21.48 -4.68 -29.93
N SER A 9 -21.78 -3.91 -28.90
CA SER A 9 -22.64 -2.72 -29.05
C SER A 9 -21.76 -1.54 -29.46
N VAL A 10 -22.09 -0.94 -30.61
CA VAL A 10 -21.57 0.36 -31.03
C VAL A 10 -22.66 1.37 -30.74
N GLY A 11 -22.49 2.15 -29.68
CA GLY A 11 -23.40 3.25 -29.35
C GLY A 11 -22.75 4.58 -29.70
N TYR A 12 -23.39 5.40 -30.54
CA TYR A 12 -22.98 6.80 -30.75
C TYR A 12 -23.55 7.65 -29.60
N SER A 13 -22.69 8.39 -28.90
CA SER A 13 -23.13 9.41 -27.92
C SER A 13 -23.02 10.80 -28.55
N PRO A 14 -24.14 11.46 -28.90
CA PRO A 14 -24.11 12.81 -29.49
C PRO A 14 -23.54 13.86 -28.53
N LEU A 15 -23.53 13.59 -27.22
CA LEU A 15 -23.04 14.50 -26.18
C LEU A 15 -21.51 14.59 -26.11
N PHE A 16 -20.79 13.58 -26.61
CA PHE A 16 -19.32 13.51 -26.49
C PHE A 16 -18.59 13.19 -27.80
N GLY A 17 -19.30 12.92 -28.90
CA GLY A 17 -18.67 12.71 -30.21
C GLY A 17 -17.82 11.44 -30.33
N PHE A 18 -17.98 10.47 -29.43
CA PHE A 18 -17.26 9.19 -29.45
C PHE A 18 -18.18 8.02 -29.79
N TYR A 19 -17.64 7.05 -30.52
CA TYR A 19 -18.22 5.72 -30.63
C TYR A 19 -17.85 4.90 -29.40
N THR A 20 -18.84 4.48 -28.63
CA THR A 20 -18.64 3.58 -27.50
C THR A 20 -18.61 2.15 -28.01
N PHE A 21 -17.47 1.46 -27.86
CA PHE A 21 -17.30 0.05 -28.18
C PHE A 21 -17.16 -0.76 -26.90
N ILE A 22 -18.18 -1.56 -26.57
CA ILE A 22 -18.16 -2.43 -25.38
C ILE A 22 -18.19 -3.90 -25.84
N VAL A 23 -17.18 -4.66 -25.42
CA VAL A 23 -17.13 -6.11 -25.62
C VAL A 23 -17.59 -6.81 -24.34
N PHE A 24 -18.67 -7.58 -24.43
CA PHE A 24 -19.18 -8.34 -23.30
C PHE A 24 -18.34 -9.60 -23.06
N GLY A 25 -17.95 -9.84 -21.81
CA GLY A 25 -17.20 -11.02 -21.41
C GLY A 25 -16.47 -10.84 -20.08
N ASN A 26 -15.83 -11.91 -19.61
CA ASN A 26 -14.87 -11.82 -18.50
C ASN A 26 -13.50 -11.48 -19.08
N THR A 27 -12.97 -10.30 -18.72
CA THR A 27 -11.72 -9.76 -19.23
C THR A 27 -10.50 -10.70 -19.06
N LEU A 28 -10.47 -11.47 -17.97
CA LEU A 28 -9.34 -12.34 -17.65
C LEU A 28 -9.39 -13.65 -18.45
N SER A 29 -10.58 -14.25 -18.66
CA SER A 29 -10.71 -15.51 -19.41
C SER A 29 -10.99 -15.34 -20.91
N ALA A 30 -11.54 -14.19 -21.31
CA ALA A 30 -11.97 -13.91 -22.67
C ALA A 30 -11.68 -12.44 -22.99
N ASP A 31 -10.41 -12.14 -23.24
CA ASP A 31 -9.95 -10.81 -23.62
C ASP A 31 -10.54 -10.40 -24.97
N GLY A 32 -11.52 -9.49 -24.94
CA GLY A 32 -12.20 -9.00 -26.14
C GLY A 32 -11.35 -8.09 -27.04
N LEU A 33 -10.15 -7.71 -26.60
CA LEU A 33 -9.31 -6.68 -27.23
C LEU A 33 -7.85 -7.13 -27.30
N LEU A 34 -7.59 -8.42 -27.55
CA LEU A 34 -6.28 -9.07 -27.45
C LEU A 34 -5.13 -8.25 -28.08
N ASP A 35 -5.30 -7.83 -29.33
CA ASP A 35 -4.27 -7.11 -30.11
C ASP A 35 -4.31 -5.59 -29.96
N LYS A 36 -5.18 -5.06 -29.09
CA LYS A 36 -5.28 -3.62 -28.86
C LYS A 36 -4.30 -3.17 -27.79
N ARG A 37 -3.84 -1.93 -27.94
CA ARG A 37 -3.02 -1.19 -26.99
C ARG A 37 -3.61 0.21 -26.84
N PHE A 38 -3.38 0.85 -25.70
CA PHE A 38 -4.04 2.11 -25.36
C PHE A 38 -3.10 3.12 -24.73
N ASP A 39 -3.27 4.41 -25.04
CA ASP A 39 -2.52 5.51 -24.42
C ASP A 39 -2.89 5.71 -22.95
N TYR A 40 -4.19 5.65 -22.66
CA TYR A 40 -4.74 5.86 -21.33
C TYR A 40 -5.72 4.75 -20.99
N MET A 41 -5.61 4.21 -19.78
CA MET A 41 -6.49 3.16 -19.28
C MET A 41 -6.92 3.49 -17.86
N LEU A 42 -8.23 3.49 -17.62
CA LEU A 42 -8.82 3.67 -16.29
C LEU A 42 -9.60 2.41 -15.92
N SER A 43 -9.43 1.93 -14.70
CA SER A 43 -10.10 0.71 -14.25
C SER A 43 -10.47 0.77 -12.77
N ASN A 44 -11.63 0.22 -12.45
CA ASN A 44 -12.09 -0.05 -11.09
C ASN A 44 -12.59 -1.50 -11.03
N PRO A 45 -11.66 -2.49 -11.06
CA PRO A 45 -12.03 -3.89 -11.00
C PRO A 45 -12.67 -4.23 -9.65
N PRO A 46 -13.46 -5.31 -9.58
CA PRO A 46 -14.02 -5.76 -8.32
C PRO A 46 -12.89 -6.23 -7.37
N PHE A 47 -12.94 -5.79 -6.11
CA PHE A 47 -11.86 -6.03 -5.16
C PHE A 47 -11.87 -7.46 -4.62
N GLY A 48 -10.70 -8.12 -4.58
CA GLY A 48 -10.54 -9.41 -3.91
C GLY A 48 -11.38 -10.54 -4.50
N VAL A 49 -11.73 -10.46 -5.78
CA VAL A 49 -12.56 -11.50 -6.42
C VAL A 49 -11.74 -12.77 -6.61
N GLU A 50 -12.29 -13.88 -6.14
CA GLU A 50 -11.75 -15.21 -6.40
C GLU A 50 -11.79 -15.53 -7.91
N TRP A 51 -10.70 -16.06 -8.45
CA TRP A 51 -10.57 -16.41 -9.87
C TRP A 51 -10.57 -17.93 -10.12
N LYS A 52 -11.12 -18.72 -9.19
CA LYS A 52 -11.17 -20.19 -9.24
C LYS A 52 -11.79 -20.72 -10.54
N LYS A 53 -12.87 -20.10 -11.01
CA LYS A 53 -13.59 -20.52 -12.22
C LYS A 53 -12.78 -20.37 -13.51
N ILE A 54 -11.77 -19.50 -13.50
CA ILE A 54 -10.91 -19.22 -14.67
C ILE A 54 -9.48 -19.70 -14.46
N GLU A 55 -9.23 -20.44 -13.36
CA GLU A 55 -7.88 -20.77 -12.91
C GLU A 55 -7.08 -21.55 -13.94
N ALA A 56 -7.68 -22.56 -14.55
CA ALA A 56 -7.02 -23.39 -15.56
C ALA A 56 -6.55 -22.56 -16.76
N LEU A 57 -7.33 -21.58 -17.21
CA LEU A 57 -7.00 -20.72 -18.35
C LEU A 57 -5.84 -19.77 -18.01
N VAL A 58 -5.92 -19.11 -16.85
CA VAL A 58 -4.88 -18.18 -16.38
C VAL A 58 -3.56 -18.92 -16.14
N ARG A 59 -3.60 -20.11 -15.52
CA ARG A 59 -2.40 -20.94 -15.31
C ARG A 59 -1.81 -21.43 -16.63
N LYS A 60 -2.66 -21.84 -17.59
CA LYS A 60 -2.21 -22.25 -18.92
C LYS A 60 -1.45 -21.12 -19.62
N GLU A 61 -2.02 -19.90 -19.64
CA GLU A 61 -1.35 -18.74 -20.22
C GLU A 61 -0.02 -18.42 -19.53
N HIS A 62 0.00 -18.42 -18.19
CA HIS A 62 1.23 -18.22 -17.43
C HIS A 62 2.33 -19.24 -17.78
N THR A 63 1.98 -20.53 -17.80
CA THR A 63 2.96 -21.60 -18.05
C THR A 63 3.41 -21.67 -19.51
N GLU A 64 2.49 -21.54 -20.46
CA GLU A 64 2.79 -21.73 -21.89
C GLU A 64 3.35 -20.46 -22.55
N GLN A 65 2.92 -19.28 -22.12
CA GLN A 65 3.30 -18.01 -22.75
C GLN A 65 4.29 -17.20 -21.90
N GLY A 66 4.38 -17.44 -20.59
CA GLY A 66 5.27 -16.69 -19.71
C GLY A 66 5.10 -15.18 -19.89
N TYR A 67 6.22 -14.47 -20.10
CA TYR A 67 6.24 -13.01 -20.35
C TYR A 67 5.71 -12.59 -21.73
N ALA A 68 5.52 -13.52 -22.67
CA ALA A 68 4.81 -13.21 -23.92
C ALA A 68 3.28 -13.12 -23.70
N GLY A 69 2.77 -13.75 -22.64
CA GLY A 69 1.39 -13.63 -22.18
C GLY A 69 1.21 -12.54 -21.13
N ARG A 70 0.00 -12.41 -20.60
CA ARG A 70 -0.37 -11.36 -19.63
C ARG A 70 0.13 -11.66 -18.23
N PHE A 71 0.24 -12.94 -17.87
CA PHE A 71 0.46 -13.37 -16.49
C PHE A 71 1.89 -13.84 -16.20
N GLY A 72 2.87 -13.50 -17.05
CA GLY A 72 4.27 -13.88 -16.91
C GLY A 72 4.92 -13.56 -15.55
N PRO A 73 4.72 -12.35 -14.98
CA PRO A 73 5.37 -11.97 -13.72
C PRO A 73 5.02 -12.85 -12.52
N GLY A 74 3.85 -13.49 -12.53
CA GLY A 74 3.42 -14.33 -11.41
C GLY A 74 1.90 -14.47 -11.35
N LEU A 75 1.45 -15.34 -10.45
CA LEU A 75 0.04 -15.58 -10.19
C LEU A 75 -0.27 -15.33 -8.71
N PRO A 76 -1.22 -14.44 -8.37
CA PRO A 76 -1.64 -14.26 -6.98
C PRO A 76 -2.36 -15.51 -6.47
N ARG A 77 -2.65 -15.59 -5.17
CA ARG A 77 -3.54 -16.62 -4.62
C ARG A 77 -4.91 -16.64 -5.33
N VAL A 78 -5.52 -17.81 -5.43
CA VAL A 78 -6.81 -18.00 -6.12
C VAL A 78 -7.94 -17.16 -5.54
N SER A 79 -7.89 -16.90 -4.23
CA SER A 79 -8.88 -16.09 -3.51
C SER A 79 -8.78 -14.58 -3.78
N ASP A 80 -7.80 -14.10 -4.54
CA ASP A 80 -7.63 -12.68 -4.84
C ASP A 80 -7.05 -12.44 -6.25
N GLY A 81 -7.91 -12.10 -7.20
CA GLY A 81 -7.54 -11.81 -8.59
C GLY A 81 -7.14 -10.36 -8.86
N SER A 82 -7.00 -9.51 -7.84
CA SER A 82 -6.79 -8.06 -8.03
C SER A 82 -5.56 -7.74 -8.89
N LEU A 83 -4.45 -8.44 -8.66
CA LEU A 83 -3.22 -8.27 -9.45
C LEU A 83 -3.31 -8.82 -10.88
N LEU A 84 -4.25 -9.74 -11.18
CA LEU A 84 -4.48 -10.21 -12.55
C LEU A 84 -5.06 -9.10 -13.43
N PHE A 85 -5.92 -8.24 -12.87
CA PHE A 85 -6.42 -7.06 -13.59
C PHE A 85 -5.32 -6.05 -13.85
N LEU A 86 -4.41 -5.83 -12.88
CA LEU A 86 -3.24 -4.99 -13.08
C LEU A 86 -2.38 -5.50 -14.24
N LEU A 87 -2.00 -6.79 -14.21
CA LEU A 87 -1.22 -7.43 -15.27
C LEU A 87 -1.92 -7.38 -16.63
N HIS A 88 -3.24 -7.57 -16.66
CA HIS A 88 -4.02 -7.38 -17.89
C HIS A 88 -3.84 -5.97 -18.46
N LEU A 89 -3.94 -4.91 -17.64
CA LEU A 89 -3.72 -3.54 -18.12
C LEU A 89 -2.27 -3.30 -18.58
N LEU A 90 -1.28 -3.85 -17.87
CA LEU A 90 0.12 -3.77 -18.27
C LEU A 90 0.34 -4.37 -19.67
N SER A 91 -0.28 -5.52 -19.97
CA SER A 91 -0.20 -6.16 -21.29
C SER A 91 -0.76 -5.31 -22.44
N LYS A 92 -1.59 -4.31 -22.11
CA LYS A 92 -2.23 -3.39 -23.07
C LYS A 92 -1.49 -2.07 -23.23
N MET A 93 -0.35 -1.90 -22.57
CA MET A 93 0.47 -0.71 -22.75
C MET A 93 1.04 -0.65 -24.18
N ARG A 94 0.96 0.52 -24.81
CA ARG A 94 1.72 0.83 -26.02
C ARG A 94 3.21 0.84 -25.66
N PRO A 95 4.11 0.42 -26.57
CA PRO A 95 5.55 0.56 -26.35
C PRO A 95 5.95 2.02 -26.04
N ALA A 96 6.92 2.20 -25.14
CA ALA A 96 7.39 3.54 -24.76
C ALA A 96 7.90 4.35 -25.96
N VAL A 97 8.58 3.67 -26.90
CA VAL A 97 9.08 4.25 -28.17
C VAL A 97 7.97 4.82 -29.06
N ASP A 98 6.74 4.30 -28.94
CA ASP A 98 5.58 4.75 -29.71
C ASP A 98 4.74 5.80 -28.96
N GLY A 99 5.20 6.24 -27.78
CA GLY A 99 4.49 7.20 -26.94
C GLY A 99 4.00 6.63 -25.60
N GLY A 100 4.14 5.32 -25.37
CA GLY A 100 3.83 4.69 -24.09
C GLY A 100 2.37 4.79 -23.66
N SER A 101 2.14 4.51 -22.38
CA SER A 101 0.82 4.48 -21.77
C SER A 101 0.83 5.04 -20.35
N ARG A 102 -0.35 5.45 -19.87
CA ARG A 102 -0.62 5.71 -18.46
C ARG A 102 -1.89 4.98 -17.99
N ILE A 103 -1.80 4.32 -16.85
CA ILE A 103 -2.88 3.56 -16.23
C ILE A 103 -3.27 4.22 -14.91
N GLY A 104 -4.57 4.37 -14.66
CA GLY A 104 -5.14 4.58 -13.34
C GLY A 104 -6.01 3.40 -12.95
N ILE A 105 -5.64 2.62 -11.94
CA ILE A 105 -6.41 1.48 -11.46
C ILE A 105 -6.72 1.62 -9.97
N VAL A 106 -7.99 1.43 -9.60
CA VAL A 106 -8.44 1.44 -8.20
C VAL A 106 -8.34 0.03 -7.63
N LEU A 107 -7.67 -0.13 -6.49
CA LEU A 107 -7.48 -1.40 -5.79
C LEU A 107 -7.75 -1.23 -4.29
N ASN A 108 -7.97 -2.33 -3.57
CA ASN A 108 -7.96 -2.35 -2.11
C ASN A 108 -6.51 -2.44 -1.58
N SER A 109 -6.35 -2.65 -0.28
CA SER A 109 -5.03 -2.74 0.36
C SER A 109 -4.25 -4.03 0.05
N SER A 110 -4.94 -5.12 -0.33
CA SER A 110 -4.32 -6.45 -0.48
C SER A 110 -3.13 -6.48 -1.46
N PRO A 111 -3.23 -5.91 -2.68
CA PRO A 111 -2.13 -5.81 -3.64
C PRO A 111 -0.84 -5.15 -3.12
N LEU A 112 -0.92 -4.31 -2.09
CA LEU A 112 0.23 -3.58 -1.57
C LEU A 112 1.23 -4.48 -0.83
N PHE A 113 0.77 -5.49 -0.09
CA PHE A 113 1.62 -6.23 0.86
C PHE A 113 1.34 -7.73 0.94
N THR A 114 0.23 -8.24 0.39
CA THR A 114 -0.04 -9.68 0.42
C THR A 114 1.05 -10.45 -0.32
N GLY A 115 1.47 -11.58 0.24
CA GLY A 115 2.38 -12.51 -0.41
C GLY A 115 3.85 -12.19 -0.09
N GLY A 116 4.52 -13.13 0.59
CA GLY A 116 5.91 -12.99 1.01
C GLY A 116 6.91 -13.17 -0.13
N ALA A 117 8.20 -13.09 0.19
CA ALA A 117 9.29 -13.28 -0.77
C ALA A 117 9.15 -14.56 -1.61
N GLY A 118 9.24 -14.41 -2.93
CA GLY A 118 9.06 -15.49 -3.90
C GLY A 118 7.61 -15.96 -4.14
N SER A 119 6.59 -15.31 -3.53
CA SER A 119 5.19 -15.55 -3.91
C SER A 119 4.83 -14.79 -5.19
N GLY A 120 3.79 -15.23 -5.89
CA GLY A 120 3.37 -14.58 -7.13
C GLY A 120 2.96 -13.12 -6.96
N GLU A 121 2.32 -12.75 -5.85
CA GLU A 121 2.03 -11.33 -5.57
C GLU A 121 3.30 -10.49 -5.42
N SER A 122 4.31 -11.05 -4.76
CA SER A 122 5.61 -10.41 -4.54
C SER A 122 6.37 -10.25 -5.85
N GLU A 123 6.38 -11.28 -6.71
CA GLU A 123 7.00 -11.21 -8.04
C GLU A 123 6.27 -10.27 -9.01
N ILE A 124 4.95 -10.13 -8.88
CA ILE A 124 4.20 -9.11 -9.64
C ILE A 124 4.60 -7.69 -9.20
N ARG A 125 4.67 -7.44 -7.89
CA ARG A 125 5.14 -6.13 -7.37
C ARG A 125 6.58 -5.85 -7.79
N ARG A 126 7.44 -6.86 -7.68
CA ARG A 126 8.81 -6.81 -8.19
C ARG A 126 8.84 -6.38 -9.64
N HIS A 127 8.10 -7.05 -10.51
CA HIS A 127 8.06 -6.72 -11.93
C HIS A 127 7.61 -5.28 -12.17
N VAL A 128 6.56 -4.83 -11.48
CA VAL A 128 6.05 -3.44 -11.57
C VAL A 128 7.09 -2.42 -11.11
N LEU A 129 7.81 -2.72 -10.03
CA LEU A 129 8.79 -1.83 -9.44
C LEU A 129 10.10 -1.86 -10.25
N GLU A 130 10.73 -3.00 -10.46
CA GLU A 130 12.01 -3.13 -11.16
C GLU A 130 11.96 -2.65 -12.62
N ASN A 131 10.79 -2.71 -13.29
CA ASN A 131 10.59 -2.12 -14.63
C ASN A 131 10.18 -0.64 -14.59
N ASP A 132 10.27 -0.01 -13.41
CA ASP A 132 9.96 1.39 -13.14
C ASP A 132 8.57 1.82 -13.63
N LEU A 133 7.56 0.95 -13.51
CA LEU A 133 6.22 1.20 -14.05
C LEU A 133 5.34 2.00 -13.10
N LEU A 134 5.53 1.90 -11.78
CA LEU A 134 4.68 2.55 -10.79
C LEU A 134 5.08 4.01 -10.58
N GLU A 135 4.23 4.98 -10.96
CA GLU A 135 4.47 6.41 -10.70
C GLU A 135 4.03 6.82 -9.29
N ALA A 136 2.84 6.40 -8.88
CA ALA A 136 2.29 6.79 -7.58
C ALA A 136 1.21 5.84 -7.07
N ILE A 137 0.98 5.88 -5.76
CA ILE A 137 -0.20 5.28 -5.11
C ILE A 137 -0.85 6.36 -4.25
N VAL A 138 -2.15 6.57 -4.48
CA VAL A 138 -2.97 7.55 -3.74
C VAL A 138 -3.98 6.82 -2.87
N ALA A 139 -3.85 6.90 -1.54
CA ALA A 139 -4.85 6.37 -0.62
C ALA A 139 -6.07 7.31 -0.58
N LEU A 140 -7.26 6.77 -0.85
CA LEU A 140 -8.49 7.53 -0.85
C LEU A 140 -9.17 7.51 0.53
N PRO A 141 -9.99 8.53 0.86
CA PRO A 141 -10.88 8.46 2.01
C PRO A 141 -11.75 7.20 2.01
N THR A 142 -11.90 6.60 3.19
CA THR A 142 -12.89 5.52 3.42
C THR A 142 -14.31 6.03 3.16
N ASP A 143 -15.30 5.14 3.05
CA ASP A 143 -16.71 5.51 2.83
C ASP A 143 -16.96 6.39 1.58
N MET A 144 -16.08 6.34 0.59
CA MET A 144 -16.27 6.98 -0.72
C MET A 144 -16.94 6.07 -1.76
N PHE A 145 -17.05 4.77 -1.47
CA PHE A 145 -17.67 3.78 -2.35
C PHE A 145 -19.01 3.30 -1.76
N TYR A 146 -19.98 3.03 -2.64
CA TYR A 146 -21.36 2.69 -2.25
C TYR A 146 -21.47 1.43 -1.36
N ASN A 147 -20.66 0.41 -1.66
CA ASN A 147 -20.75 -0.94 -1.07
C ASN A 147 -19.60 -1.30 -0.11
N THR A 148 -18.71 -0.37 0.22
CA THR A 148 -17.57 -0.68 1.10
C THR A 148 -17.00 0.55 1.80
N GLY A 149 -16.69 0.38 3.09
CA GLY A 149 -15.91 1.34 3.88
C GLY A 149 -14.41 1.03 3.92
N ILE A 150 -13.94 0.06 3.13
CA ILE A 150 -12.53 -0.35 3.08
C ILE A 150 -11.67 0.77 2.49
N ALA A 151 -10.43 0.88 2.94
CA ALA A 151 -9.42 1.74 2.33
C ALA A 151 -9.14 1.31 0.88
N THR A 152 -9.20 2.28 -0.04
CA THR A 152 -8.98 2.06 -1.47
C THR A 152 -7.85 2.95 -1.96
N TYR A 153 -7.18 2.52 -3.00
CA TYR A 153 -5.96 3.13 -3.50
C TYR A 153 -6.06 3.29 -5.01
N VAL A 154 -5.70 4.46 -5.53
CA VAL A 154 -5.48 4.66 -6.96
C VAL A 154 -4.01 4.40 -7.24
N TRP A 155 -3.73 3.37 -8.03
CA TRP A 155 -2.40 3.10 -8.55
C TRP A 155 -2.25 3.81 -9.90
N ILE A 156 -1.21 4.61 -10.04
CA ILE A 156 -0.86 5.30 -11.27
C ILE A 156 0.40 4.67 -11.81
N LEU A 157 0.32 4.13 -13.02
CA LEU A 157 1.44 3.47 -13.69
C LEU A 157 1.71 4.10 -15.05
N SER A 158 2.97 4.15 -15.46
CA SER A 158 3.38 4.54 -16.80
C SER A 158 4.68 3.84 -17.19
N ASN A 159 4.78 3.43 -18.45
CA ASN A 159 6.04 2.99 -19.06
C ASN A 159 6.76 4.15 -19.79
N ARG A 160 6.31 5.39 -19.61
CA ARG A 160 6.92 6.60 -20.14
C ARG A 160 6.91 7.68 -19.05
N LYS A 161 7.59 7.37 -17.94
CA LYS A 161 7.77 8.34 -16.85
C LYS A 161 8.53 9.57 -17.35
N PRO A 162 8.17 10.78 -16.90
CA PRO A 162 9.00 11.95 -17.14
C PRO A 162 10.28 11.86 -16.30
N ALA A 163 11.38 12.45 -16.79
CA ALA A 163 12.71 12.35 -16.17
C ALA A 163 12.75 12.64 -14.64
N HIS A 164 11.93 13.59 -14.16
CA HIS A 164 11.90 13.91 -12.73
C HIS A 164 11.28 12.81 -11.84
N ARG A 165 10.59 11.82 -12.43
CA ARG A 165 9.95 10.66 -11.76
C ARG A 165 10.63 9.32 -12.02
N GLU A 166 11.62 9.25 -12.92
CA GLU A 166 12.35 8.01 -13.19
C GLU A 166 13.00 7.47 -11.90
N GLY A 167 12.87 6.17 -11.67
CA GLY A 167 13.36 5.47 -10.48
C GLY A 167 12.64 5.83 -9.18
N LYS A 168 11.55 6.60 -9.24
CA LYS A 168 10.80 7.08 -8.07
C LYS A 168 9.36 6.58 -8.06
N VAL A 169 8.86 6.41 -6.85
CA VAL A 169 7.45 6.15 -6.54
C VAL A 169 6.99 7.18 -5.52
N GLN A 170 5.86 7.81 -5.77
CA GLN A 170 5.24 8.75 -4.83
C GLN A 170 4.06 8.09 -4.12
N LEU A 171 4.07 8.08 -2.79
CA LEU A 171 2.91 7.70 -2.00
C LEU A 171 2.18 8.98 -1.57
N ILE A 172 0.86 9.03 -1.75
CA ILE A 172 0.03 10.19 -1.38
C ILE A 172 -1.13 9.71 -0.50
N ASP A 173 -1.17 10.15 0.75
CA ASP A 173 -2.29 9.90 1.65
C ASP A 173 -3.35 10.99 1.49
N ALA A 174 -4.38 10.70 0.69
CA ALA A 174 -5.51 11.60 0.50
C ALA A 174 -6.68 11.31 1.48
N SER A 175 -6.49 10.43 2.48
CA SER A 175 -7.58 9.95 3.36
C SER A 175 -8.28 11.05 4.17
N HIS A 176 -7.58 12.16 4.42
CA HIS A 176 -8.10 13.33 5.12
C HIS A 176 -8.88 14.30 4.23
N PHE A 177 -8.80 14.20 2.90
CA PHE A 177 -9.33 15.19 1.97
C PHE A 177 -10.74 14.82 1.50
N TRP A 178 -11.74 15.05 2.34
CA TRP A 178 -13.13 14.74 2.04
C TRP A 178 -14.10 15.72 2.71
N GLN A 179 -15.30 15.82 2.15
CA GLN A 179 -16.46 16.46 2.76
C GLN A 179 -17.58 15.45 2.94
N LYS A 180 -18.45 15.70 3.92
CA LYS A 180 -19.62 14.86 4.14
C LYS A 180 -20.60 15.05 2.98
N MET A 181 -21.09 13.94 2.43
CA MET A 181 -22.14 14.02 1.41
C MET A 181 -23.42 14.60 2.00
N ARG A 182 -24.13 15.42 1.20
CA ARG A 182 -25.46 15.94 1.57
C ARG A 182 -26.47 14.83 1.82
N LYS A 183 -26.41 13.76 1.02
CA LYS A 183 -27.24 12.55 1.15
C LYS A 183 -26.35 11.32 1.00
N SER A 184 -26.26 10.52 2.05
CA SER A 184 -25.53 9.24 2.00
C SER A 184 -26.18 8.28 1.00
N LEU A 185 -25.35 7.45 0.36
CA LEU A 185 -25.79 6.39 -0.54
C LEU A 185 -25.25 5.07 0.00
N GLY A 186 -26.08 4.33 0.74
CA GLY A 186 -25.63 3.11 1.42
C GLY A 186 -24.51 3.40 2.41
N SER A 187 -23.36 2.74 2.24
CA SER A 187 -22.16 2.98 3.05
C SER A 187 -21.34 4.20 2.59
N LYS A 188 -21.64 4.77 1.41
CA LYS A 188 -20.98 5.97 0.92
C LYS A 188 -21.48 7.21 1.67
N ARG A 189 -20.58 7.85 2.40
CA ARG A 189 -20.86 9.01 3.26
C ARG A 189 -19.94 10.19 2.99
N LYS A 190 -18.84 9.96 2.27
CA LYS A 190 -17.79 10.95 2.00
C LYS A 190 -17.61 11.15 0.51
N GLU A 191 -17.23 12.37 0.14
CA GLU A 191 -16.85 12.72 -1.23
C GLU A 191 -15.66 13.69 -1.23
N MET A 192 -14.90 13.69 -2.31
CA MET A 192 -13.88 14.71 -2.56
C MET A 192 -14.51 15.82 -3.40
N ASN A 193 -14.32 17.08 -3.02
CA ASN A 193 -14.70 18.20 -3.86
C ASN A 193 -13.59 18.52 -4.88
N GLU A 194 -13.84 19.50 -5.75
CA GLU A 194 -12.88 19.87 -6.80
C GLU A 194 -11.53 20.37 -6.25
N GLU A 195 -11.54 21.08 -5.12
CA GLU A 195 -10.31 21.58 -4.47
C GLU A 195 -9.44 20.43 -3.96
N HIS A 196 -10.07 19.42 -3.32
CA HIS A 196 -9.38 18.21 -2.88
C HIS A 196 -8.74 17.49 -4.08
N ILE A 197 -9.49 17.32 -5.17
CA ILE A 197 -8.99 16.64 -6.37
C ILE A 197 -7.86 17.44 -7.02
N ALA A 198 -8.00 18.76 -7.13
CA ALA A 198 -7.00 19.64 -7.71
C ALA A 198 -5.69 19.64 -6.91
N LEU A 199 -5.78 19.68 -5.58
CA LEU A 199 -4.62 19.59 -4.71
C LEU A 199 -3.87 18.26 -4.90
N ILE A 200 -4.56 17.12 -4.81
CA ILE A 200 -3.92 15.80 -4.95
C ILE A 200 -3.34 15.61 -6.36
N THR A 201 -4.05 16.10 -7.38
CA THR A 201 -3.55 16.09 -8.77
C THR A 201 -2.29 16.94 -8.93
N ARG A 202 -2.22 18.11 -8.28
CA ARG A 202 -1.02 18.96 -8.28
C ARG A 202 0.14 18.30 -7.56
N LEU A 203 -0.08 17.76 -6.35
CA LEU A 203 0.96 17.02 -5.62
C LEU A 203 1.52 15.85 -6.43
N PHE A 204 0.63 15.11 -7.11
CA PHE A 204 1.04 14.07 -8.05
C PHE A 204 1.84 14.65 -9.22
N GLY A 205 1.31 15.65 -9.93
CA GLY A 205 1.92 16.23 -11.13
C GLY A 205 3.31 16.82 -10.87
N ASP A 206 3.47 17.51 -9.74
CA ASP A 206 4.72 18.19 -9.36
C ASP A 206 5.73 17.22 -8.71
N CYS A 207 5.33 15.98 -8.42
CA CYS A 207 6.15 15.00 -7.70
C CYS A 207 6.81 15.61 -6.46
N THR A 208 6.00 16.20 -5.59
CA THR A 208 6.48 16.98 -4.44
C THR A 208 6.01 16.37 -3.13
N GLU A 209 6.90 16.31 -2.14
CA GLU A 209 6.55 15.90 -0.78
C GLU A 209 5.72 16.98 -0.08
N ALA A 210 4.81 16.58 0.79
CA ALA A 210 3.95 17.51 1.51
C ALA A 210 3.51 16.94 2.85
N SER A 211 3.16 17.84 3.77
CA SER A 211 2.54 17.50 5.07
C SER A 211 1.21 18.20 5.24
N LEU A 212 0.39 17.71 6.17
CA LEU A 212 -0.83 18.33 6.63
C LEU A 212 -0.67 18.71 8.10
N ALA A 213 -0.73 20.01 8.39
CA ALA A 213 -0.86 20.52 9.74
C ALA A 213 -2.33 20.52 10.15
N LEU A 214 -2.65 19.76 11.18
CA LEU A 214 -3.95 19.73 11.85
C LEU A 214 -3.86 20.58 13.10
N VAL A 215 -4.62 21.67 13.15
CA VAL A 215 -4.70 22.55 14.31
C VAL A 215 -5.81 22.04 15.22
N LEU A 216 -5.44 21.62 16.43
CA LEU A 216 -6.35 21.06 17.42
C LEU A 216 -6.51 22.02 18.59
N ASP A 217 -7.74 22.21 19.05
CA ASP A 217 -8.03 22.88 20.31
C ASP A 217 -7.61 22.00 21.52
N GLY A 218 -7.70 22.55 22.72
CA GLY A 218 -7.37 21.87 23.97
C GLY A 218 -8.28 20.71 24.35
N ARG A 219 -9.36 20.49 23.60
CA ARG A 219 -10.25 19.32 23.68
C ARG A 219 -9.89 18.27 22.63
N GLY A 220 -8.91 18.53 21.77
CA GLY A 220 -8.48 17.67 20.67
C GLY A 220 -9.38 17.75 19.44
N LYS A 221 -10.28 18.75 19.35
CA LYS A 221 -11.10 18.97 18.16
C LYS A 221 -10.27 19.73 17.12
N GLU A 222 -10.31 19.25 15.88
CA GLU A 222 -9.75 19.97 14.75
C GLU A 222 -10.54 21.25 14.47
N ILE A 223 -9.84 22.38 14.45
CA ILE A 223 -10.41 23.71 14.18
C ILE A 223 -9.93 24.32 12.88
N ASP A 224 -8.75 23.92 12.41
CA ASP A 224 -8.17 24.35 11.15
C ASP A 224 -7.23 23.26 10.61
N ARG A 225 -7.00 23.30 9.30
CA ARG A 225 -6.03 22.43 8.63
C ARG A 225 -5.32 23.18 7.52
N ARG A 226 -4.02 22.93 7.38
CA ARG A 226 -3.20 23.56 6.34
C ARG A 226 -2.24 22.56 5.73
N VAL A 227 -2.21 22.51 4.40
CA VAL A 227 -1.17 21.79 3.68
C VAL A 227 0.13 22.59 3.75
N LEU A 228 1.21 21.91 4.08
CA LEU A 228 2.56 22.45 4.15
C LEU A 228 3.39 21.85 3.01
N MET A 229 3.88 22.73 2.14
CA MET A 229 4.87 22.39 1.10
C MET A 229 6.28 22.40 1.69
N PRO A 230 7.29 21.85 1.00
CA PRO A 230 8.67 21.88 1.48
C PRO A 230 9.13 23.34 1.70
N GLY A 231 9.61 23.64 2.92
CA GLY A 231 10.01 24.98 3.33
C GLY A 231 8.94 25.78 4.07
N ASP A 232 7.68 25.34 4.08
CA ASP A 232 6.64 25.98 4.87
C ASP A 232 6.83 25.74 6.38
N SER A 233 6.60 26.78 7.18
CA SER A 233 6.53 26.64 8.63
C SER A 233 5.13 26.19 9.07
N PRO A 234 5.00 25.25 10.02
CA PRO A 234 3.72 24.90 10.61
C PRO A 234 3.04 26.11 11.27
N PRO A 235 1.70 26.14 11.32
CA PRO A 235 0.98 27.15 12.09
C PRO A 235 1.33 27.04 13.58
N VAL A 236 1.13 28.14 14.32
CA VAL A 236 1.27 28.17 15.77
C VAL A 236 0.00 27.59 16.39
N ALA A 237 0.14 26.81 17.47
CA ALA A 237 -1.01 26.33 18.23
C ALA A 237 -1.78 27.53 18.82
N PRO A 238 -3.12 27.53 18.73
CA PRO A 238 -3.91 28.63 19.27
C PRO A 238 -3.78 28.68 20.78
N ASP A 239 -3.71 29.88 21.35
CA ASP A 239 -3.89 30.06 22.78
C ASP A 239 -5.40 30.07 23.08
N ASP A 240 -5.91 28.91 23.49
CA ASP A 240 -7.31 28.74 23.88
C ASP A 240 -7.50 28.77 25.41
N GLY A 241 -6.48 29.22 26.15
CA GLY A 241 -6.48 29.26 27.61
C GLY A 241 -6.41 27.89 28.30
N THR A 242 -6.36 26.78 27.55
CA THR A 242 -6.25 25.44 28.12
C THR A 242 -4.80 24.99 28.30
N GLY A 243 -3.88 25.57 27.52
CA GLY A 243 -2.49 25.12 27.38
C GLY A 243 -2.34 23.76 26.70
N ARG A 244 -3.40 23.22 26.10
CA ARG A 244 -3.44 21.87 25.49
C ARG A 244 -3.66 21.88 23.98
N ALA A 245 -3.99 23.03 23.41
CA ALA A 245 -4.06 23.18 21.97
C ALA A 245 -2.72 22.80 21.34
N LYS A 246 -2.77 22.08 20.22
CA LYS A 246 -1.55 21.59 19.55
C LYS A 246 -1.72 21.57 18.05
N VAL A 247 -0.60 21.67 17.35
CA VAL A 247 -0.52 21.42 15.91
C VAL A 247 0.08 20.05 15.70
N ARG A 248 -0.65 19.18 15.02
CA ARG A 248 -0.14 17.87 14.61
C ARG A 248 0.18 17.91 13.13
N VAL A 249 1.45 17.73 12.80
CA VAL A 249 1.91 17.64 11.42
C VAL A 249 2.03 16.17 11.03
N VAL A 250 1.33 15.77 9.97
CA VAL A 250 1.41 14.42 9.41
C VAL A 250 1.87 14.50 7.95
N PRO A 251 2.77 13.62 7.47
CA PRO A 251 3.09 13.57 6.05
C PRO A 251 1.83 13.18 5.26
N ILE A 252 1.68 13.74 4.06
CA ILE A 252 0.59 13.38 3.11
C ILE A 252 1.12 13.06 1.72
N SER A 253 2.35 13.44 1.39
CA SER A 253 3.04 12.98 0.19
C SER A 253 4.50 12.70 0.50
N ARG A 254 4.97 11.51 0.12
CA ARG A 254 6.35 11.05 0.33
C ARG A 254 6.88 10.42 -0.95
N ILE A 255 8.15 10.62 -1.23
CA ILE A 255 8.81 10.12 -2.44
C ILE A 255 9.88 9.11 -2.06
N PHE A 256 9.84 7.95 -2.70
CA PHE A 256 10.76 6.84 -2.46
C PHE A 256 11.45 6.44 -3.74
N ARG A 257 12.63 5.85 -3.62
CA ARG A 257 13.23 5.12 -4.73
C ARG A 257 12.51 3.80 -4.88
N THR A 258 12.39 3.32 -6.10
CA THR A 258 11.80 2.01 -6.41
C THR A 258 12.38 0.87 -5.57
N GLN A 259 13.69 0.87 -5.34
CA GLN A 259 14.40 -0.13 -4.55
C GLN A 259 14.05 -0.14 -3.05
N ASP A 260 13.48 0.96 -2.53
CA ASP A 260 13.17 1.08 -1.09
C ASP A 260 11.99 0.15 -0.67
N PHE A 261 11.28 -0.43 -1.64
CA PHE A 261 10.17 -1.38 -1.42
C PHE A 261 10.57 -2.86 -1.48
N GLY A 262 11.83 -3.15 -1.80
CA GLY A 262 12.34 -4.50 -1.79
C GLY A 262 12.93 -4.88 -0.43
N TYR A 263 12.87 -6.18 -0.12
CA TYR A 263 13.54 -6.78 1.03
C TYR A 263 14.07 -8.18 0.69
N ARG A 264 14.98 -8.70 1.51
CA ARG A 264 15.41 -10.09 1.57
C ARG A 264 14.83 -10.75 2.81
N THR A 265 14.04 -11.80 2.64
CA THR A 265 13.70 -12.70 3.74
C THR A 265 14.88 -13.64 3.96
N ILE A 266 15.57 -13.50 5.09
CA ILE A 266 16.63 -14.41 5.52
C ILE A 266 16.05 -15.47 6.44
N THR A 267 16.59 -16.70 6.37
CA THR A 267 16.25 -17.75 7.33
C THR A 267 17.28 -17.76 8.45
N VAL A 268 16.81 -17.48 9.67
CA VAL A 268 17.63 -17.51 10.88
C VAL A 268 17.52 -18.90 11.49
N GLU A 269 18.61 -19.65 11.44
CA GLU A 269 18.71 -20.97 12.06
C GLU A 269 19.34 -20.85 13.44
N ARG A 270 18.93 -21.73 14.35
CA ARG A 270 19.48 -21.87 15.70
C ARG A 270 19.85 -23.31 15.95
N PRO A 271 20.82 -23.60 16.83
CA PRO A 271 21.28 -24.96 17.03
C PRO A 271 20.24 -25.79 17.77
N LEU A 272 20.09 -27.04 17.33
CA LEU A 272 19.41 -28.10 18.06
C LEU A 272 20.26 -28.51 19.25
N ARG A 273 19.61 -28.61 20.40
CA ARG A 273 20.25 -28.98 21.66
C ARG A 273 19.67 -30.29 22.18
N ASP A 274 20.51 -31.08 22.83
CA ASP A 274 20.06 -32.28 23.54
C ASP A 274 19.42 -31.96 24.90
N GLU A 275 19.05 -32.99 25.65
CA GLU A 275 18.44 -32.87 26.98
C GLU A 275 19.37 -32.20 28.01
N ALA A 276 20.69 -32.24 27.80
CA ALA A 276 21.68 -31.57 28.63
C ALA A 276 21.91 -30.10 28.22
N GLY A 277 21.34 -29.66 27.09
CA GLY A 277 21.50 -28.31 26.55
C GLY A 277 22.70 -28.15 25.60
N GLU A 278 23.39 -29.23 25.27
CA GLU A 278 24.57 -29.22 24.40
C GLU A 278 24.18 -29.21 22.92
N ILE A 279 24.99 -28.52 22.10
CA ILE A 279 24.71 -28.37 20.66
C ILE A 279 24.97 -29.68 19.93
N LEU A 280 23.96 -30.18 19.21
CA LEU A 280 24.08 -31.35 18.37
C LEU A 280 24.79 -31.00 17.06
N ILE A 281 25.91 -31.68 16.78
CA ILE A 281 26.67 -31.52 15.54
C ILE A 281 26.26 -32.57 14.51
N GLY A 282 26.14 -32.16 13.24
CA GLY A 282 25.86 -33.08 12.15
C GLY A 282 27.02 -34.05 11.94
N GLN A 283 26.73 -35.34 11.81
CA GLN A 283 27.76 -36.38 11.65
C GLN A 283 28.02 -36.78 10.19
N LYS A 284 27.09 -36.49 9.27
CA LYS A 284 27.14 -36.90 7.86
C LYS A 284 26.56 -35.83 6.93
N GLY A 285 26.90 -35.91 5.64
CA GLY A 285 26.36 -35.03 4.59
C GLY A 285 26.86 -33.58 4.66
N LYS A 286 26.09 -32.65 4.07
CA LYS A 286 26.43 -31.21 4.01
C LYS A 286 26.50 -30.53 5.39
N GLN A 287 25.96 -31.17 6.43
CA GLN A 287 25.95 -30.69 7.81
C GLN A 287 27.07 -31.31 8.67
N LYS A 288 27.97 -32.12 8.09
CA LYS A 288 29.06 -32.74 8.85
C LYS A 288 29.94 -31.65 9.49
N GLY A 289 30.07 -31.68 10.81
CA GLY A 289 30.87 -30.73 11.58
C GLY A 289 30.21 -29.37 11.82
N LYS A 290 28.95 -29.18 11.43
CA LYS A 290 28.16 -27.96 11.67
C LYS A 290 27.06 -28.21 12.71
N PRO A 291 26.63 -27.19 13.47
CA PRO A 291 25.44 -27.29 14.31
C PRO A 291 24.22 -27.73 13.49
N GLN A 292 23.48 -28.71 14.01
CA GLN A 292 22.22 -29.09 13.40
C GLN A 292 21.18 -27.99 13.64
N PRO A 293 20.42 -27.55 12.62
CA PRO A 293 19.37 -26.55 12.83
C PRO A 293 18.22 -27.15 13.64
N ASP A 294 17.68 -26.39 14.59
CA ASP A 294 16.45 -26.69 15.31
C ASP A 294 15.25 -26.10 14.57
N PRO A 295 14.38 -26.91 13.93
CA PRO A 295 13.22 -26.41 13.22
C PRO A 295 12.22 -25.68 14.11
N LYS A 296 12.21 -25.93 15.43
CA LYS A 296 11.29 -25.26 16.39
C LYS A 296 11.76 -23.88 16.80
N ARG A 297 13.04 -23.57 16.59
CA ARG A 297 13.67 -22.28 16.96
C ARG A 297 14.11 -21.50 15.71
N ARG A 298 13.82 -22.01 14.53
CA ARG A 298 14.01 -21.32 13.26
C ARG A 298 13.06 -20.12 13.18
N ASP A 299 13.59 -19.02 12.68
CA ASP A 299 12.82 -17.82 12.39
C ASP A 299 13.17 -17.26 11.00
N THR A 300 12.46 -16.21 10.60
CA THR A 300 12.74 -15.45 9.39
C THR A 300 12.72 -13.96 9.67
N GLU A 301 13.68 -13.25 9.09
CA GLU A 301 13.79 -11.79 9.19
C GLU A 301 13.72 -11.16 7.81
N ASN A 302 13.14 -9.96 7.72
CA ASN A 302 13.06 -9.21 6.46
C ASN A 302 14.03 -8.04 6.50
N VAL A 303 15.12 -8.13 5.72
CA VAL A 303 16.15 -7.10 5.61
C VAL A 303 15.89 -6.24 4.38
N PRO A 304 15.76 -4.90 4.48
CA PRO A 304 15.59 -4.03 3.31
C PRO A 304 16.69 -4.24 2.25
N LEU A 305 16.37 -4.10 0.95
CA LEU A 305 17.36 -4.31 -0.12
C LEU A 305 18.54 -3.33 -0.06
N GLY A 306 18.33 -2.14 0.50
CA GLY A 306 19.36 -1.13 0.68
C GLY A 306 20.29 -1.37 1.88
N GLU A 307 20.03 -2.39 2.69
CA GLU A 307 20.80 -2.71 3.88
C GLU A 307 21.64 -3.98 3.69
N ASP A 308 22.82 -3.99 4.32
CA ASP A 308 23.70 -5.15 4.38
C ASP A 308 23.16 -6.19 5.36
N ILE A 309 23.10 -7.45 4.92
CA ILE A 309 22.48 -8.53 5.70
C ILE A 309 23.28 -8.80 6.98
N ASP A 310 24.61 -8.85 6.90
CA ASP A 310 25.46 -9.18 8.04
C ASP A 310 25.40 -8.07 9.09
N ALA A 311 25.39 -6.80 8.65
CA ALA A 311 25.22 -5.66 9.53
C ALA A 311 23.86 -5.66 10.24
N TYR A 312 22.76 -5.94 9.52
CA TYR A 312 21.43 -6.08 10.12
C TYR A 312 21.42 -7.23 11.12
N PHE A 313 21.94 -8.40 10.74
CA PHE A 313 21.94 -9.60 11.57
C PHE A 313 22.72 -9.39 12.88
N ALA A 314 23.87 -8.73 12.80
CA ALA A 314 24.67 -8.41 13.98
C ALA A 314 23.98 -7.41 14.92
N ARG A 315 23.19 -6.48 14.38
CA ARG A 315 22.51 -5.44 15.15
C ARG A 315 21.19 -5.90 15.76
N GLU A 316 20.37 -6.61 14.99
CA GLU A 316 18.98 -6.93 15.35
C GLU A 316 18.81 -8.37 15.84
N VAL A 317 19.63 -9.32 15.37
CA VAL A 317 19.42 -10.76 15.69
C VAL A 317 20.39 -11.26 16.75
N LEU A 318 21.70 -11.06 16.57
CA LEU A 318 22.72 -11.60 17.47
C LEU A 318 22.58 -11.17 18.95
N PRO A 319 22.14 -9.93 19.30
CA PRO A 319 21.92 -9.55 20.69
C PRO A 319 20.84 -10.38 21.41
N HIS A 320 19.88 -10.93 20.65
CA HIS A 320 18.80 -11.74 21.18
C HIS A 320 19.03 -13.25 20.95
N ALA A 321 19.82 -13.62 19.95
CA ALA A 321 20.17 -15.00 19.61
C ALA A 321 21.67 -15.13 19.21
N PRO A 322 22.59 -15.16 20.19
CA PRO A 322 24.04 -15.19 19.91
C PRO A 322 24.53 -16.47 19.21
N ASP A 323 23.74 -17.54 19.27
CA ASP A 323 24.04 -18.84 18.66
C ASP A 323 23.43 -19.01 17.26
N ALA A 324 22.80 -17.97 16.71
CA ALA A 324 22.12 -18.03 15.43
C ALA A 324 23.08 -17.87 14.23
N TRP A 325 22.69 -18.44 13.08
CA TRP A 325 23.34 -18.20 11.80
C TRP A 325 22.32 -18.10 10.67
N ILE A 326 22.72 -17.54 9.54
CA ILE A 326 21.86 -17.38 8.37
C ILE A 326 22.01 -18.61 7.45
N ASP A 327 20.88 -19.17 7.02
CA ASP A 327 20.86 -20.10 5.89
C ASP A 327 20.67 -19.31 4.58
N GLU A 328 21.78 -18.89 3.99
CA GLU A 328 21.81 -18.11 2.75
C GLU A 328 21.08 -18.81 1.59
N SER A 329 21.07 -20.15 1.56
CA SER A 329 20.43 -20.92 0.49
C SER A 329 18.90 -20.78 0.46
N LYS A 330 18.31 -20.33 1.57
CA LYS A 330 16.87 -20.07 1.71
C LYS A 330 16.52 -18.59 1.60
N THR A 331 17.50 -17.71 1.39
CA THR A 331 17.26 -16.28 1.28
C THR A 331 16.48 -15.98 0.01
N LYS A 332 15.37 -15.26 0.14
CA LYS A 332 14.52 -14.89 -0.99
C LYS A 332 14.30 -13.40 -1.00
N VAL A 333 14.27 -12.80 -2.18
CA VAL A 333 13.88 -11.41 -2.34
C VAL A 333 12.36 -11.32 -2.41
N GLY A 334 11.79 -10.33 -1.74
CA GLY A 334 10.39 -9.97 -1.83
C GLY A 334 10.21 -8.48 -2.01
N TYR A 335 9.01 -8.09 -2.41
CA TYR A 335 8.60 -6.70 -2.53
C TYR A 335 7.29 -6.49 -1.79
N GLU A 336 7.21 -5.40 -1.03
CA GLU A 336 6.00 -4.91 -0.37
C GLU A 336 5.96 -3.39 -0.40
N ILE A 337 4.76 -2.83 -0.42
CA ILE A 337 4.54 -1.39 -0.33
C ILE A 337 3.77 -1.14 0.96
N PRO A 338 4.45 -1.01 2.12
CA PRO A 338 3.81 -0.93 3.42
C PRO A 338 3.27 0.50 3.63
N PHE A 339 2.27 0.89 2.83
CA PHE A 339 1.78 2.27 2.69
C PHE A 339 1.60 2.97 4.04
N ASN A 340 0.84 2.36 4.96
CA ASN A 340 0.55 2.94 6.28
C ASN A 340 1.80 3.15 7.15
N ARG A 341 2.83 2.29 7.02
CA ARG A 341 4.10 2.41 7.76
C ARG A 341 4.82 3.72 7.40
N HIS A 342 4.67 4.17 6.16
CA HIS A 342 5.27 5.42 5.68
C HIS A 342 4.53 6.68 6.13
N PHE A 343 3.29 6.58 6.62
CA PHE A 343 2.53 7.74 7.11
C PHE A 343 2.32 7.73 8.63
N TYR A 344 2.84 6.71 9.32
CA TYR A 344 2.78 6.64 10.77
C TYR A 344 3.65 7.71 11.42
N VAL A 345 3.04 8.53 12.28
CA VAL A 345 3.73 9.49 13.15
C VAL A 345 3.57 9.01 14.58
N PHE A 346 4.69 8.73 15.25
CA PHE A 346 4.68 8.32 16.64
C PHE A 346 4.29 9.52 17.53
N GLU A 347 3.19 9.38 18.27
CA GLU A 347 2.81 10.31 19.33
C GLU A 347 3.14 9.66 20.68
N PRO A 348 4.15 10.15 21.43
CA PRO A 348 4.41 9.63 22.76
C PRO A 348 3.20 9.88 23.67
N PRO A 349 2.91 8.95 24.60
CA PRO A 349 1.90 9.19 25.62
C PRO A 349 2.26 10.42 26.43
N ARG A 350 1.24 11.13 26.94
CA ARG A 350 1.47 12.27 27.82
C ARG A 350 2.17 11.80 29.10
N PRO A 351 3.10 12.59 29.65
CA PRO A 351 3.67 12.35 30.97
C PRO A 351 2.61 12.17 32.05
N LEU A 352 2.87 11.29 33.04
CA LEU A 352 1.93 10.96 34.12
C LEU A 352 1.59 12.17 34.99
N ASP A 353 2.58 13.00 35.32
CA ASP A 353 2.41 14.23 36.09
C ASP A 353 1.43 15.21 35.43
N ALA A 354 1.47 15.33 34.09
CA ALA A 354 0.52 16.12 33.33
C ALA A 354 -0.91 15.53 33.37
N ILE A 355 -1.03 14.20 33.41
CA ILE A 355 -2.32 13.50 33.57
C ILE A 355 -2.88 13.75 34.98
N ASP A 356 -2.04 13.67 36.01
CA ASP A 356 -2.43 13.87 37.41
C ASP A 356 -2.87 15.32 37.67
N ALA A 357 -2.12 16.30 37.15
CA ALA A 357 -2.49 17.72 37.23
C ALA A 357 -3.83 18.02 36.54
N ASP A 358 -4.09 17.37 35.41
CA ASP A 358 -5.36 17.46 34.69
C ASP A 358 -6.51 16.84 35.49
N LEU A 359 -6.28 15.67 36.10
CA LEU A 359 -7.27 14.98 36.93
C LEU A 359 -7.62 15.79 38.17
N ALA A 360 -6.64 16.41 38.82
CA ALA A 360 -6.85 17.35 39.92
C ALA A 360 -7.72 18.52 39.48
N ARG A 361 -7.39 19.18 38.36
CA ARG A 361 -8.15 20.32 37.82
C ARG A 361 -9.60 19.96 37.50
N VAL A 362 -9.83 18.78 36.91
CA VAL A 362 -11.19 18.28 36.61
C VAL A 362 -11.94 17.98 37.91
N THR A 363 -11.27 17.39 38.90
CA THR A 363 -11.84 17.09 40.21
C THR A 363 -12.27 18.37 40.93
N ASP A 364 -11.44 19.40 40.96
CA ASP A 364 -11.75 20.68 41.58
C ASP A 364 -12.94 21.37 40.90
N ARG A 365 -13.00 21.31 39.56
CA ARG A 365 -14.13 21.85 38.79
C ARG A 365 -15.43 21.09 39.03
N ILE A 366 -15.37 19.77 39.26
CA ILE A 366 -16.54 18.96 39.63
C ILE A 366 -17.01 19.33 41.04
N LYS A 367 -16.09 19.43 42.01
CA LYS A 367 -16.41 19.86 43.38
C LYS A 367 -17.11 21.21 43.41
N ALA A 368 -16.55 22.22 42.73
CA ALA A 368 -17.14 23.56 42.65
C ALA A 368 -18.55 23.57 42.04
N ARG A 369 -18.82 22.69 41.05
CA ARG A 369 -20.16 22.56 40.44
C ARG A 369 -21.17 21.90 41.37
N ILE A 370 -20.75 20.90 42.14
CA ILE A 370 -21.59 20.23 43.12
C ILE A 370 -21.95 21.20 44.24
N GLU A 371 -20.97 21.92 44.77
CA GLU A 371 -21.17 22.93 45.81
C GLU A 371 -22.15 24.03 45.37
N GLY A 372 -22.06 24.51 44.13
CA GLY A 372 -22.99 25.48 43.56
C GLY A 372 -24.38 24.94 43.19
N LEU A 373 -24.60 23.63 43.22
CA LEU A 373 -25.94 23.00 43.09
C LEU A 373 -26.60 22.74 44.45
N THR A 374 -25.79 22.70 45.52
CA THR A 374 -26.24 22.49 46.89
C THR A 374 -26.44 23.78 47.69
N ALA A 375 -26.07 24.93 47.13
CA ALA A 375 -26.36 26.27 47.63
C ALA A 375 -27.58 26.84 46.88
#